data_AF-A0A2P0B596-F1
#
_entry.id   AF-A0A2P0B596-F1
#
_cell.length_a   1.000
_cell.length_b   1.000
_cell.length_c   1.000
_cell.angle_alpha   90.00
_cell.angle_beta   90.00
_cell.angle_gamma   90.00
#
_symmetry.space_group_name_H-M   'P 1'
#
loop_
_entity.id
_entity.type
_entity.pdbx_description
1 polymer ?
#
loop_
_entity_poly.entity_id
_entity_poly.type
_entity_poly.pdbx_seq_one_letter_code
_entity_poly.pdbx_strand_id
1 'polypeptide(L)'
;MMLHIPDVLTSEEAADLRARLLAAPWVDGNATSGAGAAQAKRNRQLPEDGEAARAAQQVVSSALMESATFLSAALPHTIFPPLFNRYGVGETFGLHVDNAVRYHAATGARIRTDLSATLFLTPPEEYDGGELIVEDNSGTQSHKYPAGSLLLYPSTTLHRVAEVTRGERVSCFLWLQSLVADNAAREMLFDLDTSVQALSADRGATDHQVLKLTQLYHNLVRRWAQS
;
A
#
# COMPACT_ATOMS: atom_id res chain seq x y z
N MET A 1 10.56 5.53 6.00
CA MET A 1 9.96 4.27 6.46
C MET A 1 9.44 3.40 5.31
N MET A 2 9.91 2.15 5.25
CA MET A 2 9.36 1.02 4.48
C MET A 2 8.83 0.03 5.51
N LEU A 3 7.56 -0.37 5.45
CA LEU A 3 6.92 -1.14 6.51
C LEU A 3 6.10 -2.32 5.95
N HIS A 4 6.39 -3.52 6.45
CA HIS A 4 5.54 -4.69 6.25
C HIS A 4 4.50 -4.75 7.37
N ILE A 5 3.22 -4.81 6.99
CA ILE A 5 2.08 -4.94 7.89
C ILE A 5 1.43 -6.30 7.61
N PRO A 6 1.63 -7.31 8.48
CA PRO A 6 0.99 -8.62 8.30
C PRO A 6 -0.51 -8.54 8.58
N ASP A 7 -1.25 -9.52 8.08
CA ASP A 7 -2.65 -9.78 8.44
C ASP A 7 -3.59 -8.58 8.31
N VAL A 8 -3.39 -7.73 7.28
CA VAL A 8 -4.36 -6.69 6.92
C VAL A 8 -5.65 -7.34 6.42
N LEU A 9 -5.52 -8.43 5.68
CA LEU A 9 -6.57 -9.43 5.51
C LEU A 9 -6.07 -10.74 6.10
N THR A 10 -6.98 -11.53 6.67
CA THR A 10 -6.68 -12.93 6.96
C THR A 10 -6.40 -13.70 5.67
N SER A 11 -5.74 -14.86 5.76
CA SER A 11 -5.45 -15.69 4.59
C SER A 11 -6.73 -16.16 3.87
N GLU A 12 -7.83 -16.38 4.61
CA GLU A 12 -9.14 -16.76 4.05
C GLU A 12 -9.76 -15.58 3.29
N GLU A 13 -9.81 -14.39 3.90
CA GLU A 13 -10.34 -13.19 3.24
C GLU A 13 -9.52 -12.82 1.99
N ALA A 14 -8.20 -12.97 2.04
CA ALA A 14 -7.32 -12.73 0.89
C ALA A 14 -7.59 -13.74 -0.24
N ALA A 15 -7.79 -15.02 0.09
CA ALA A 15 -8.11 -16.06 -0.87
C ALA A 15 -9.49 -15.84 -1.52
N ASP A 16 -10.50 -15.51 -0.71
CA ASP A 16 -11.86 -15.21 -1.18
C ASP A 16 -11.89 -13.98 -2.08
N LEU A 17 -11.19 -12.91 -1.68
CA LEU A 17 -11.05 -11.71 -2.50
C LEU A 17 -10.37 -12.06 -3.83
N ARG A 18 -9.23 -12.77 -3.79
CA ARG A 18 -8.52 -13.21 -5.00
C ARG A 18 -9.42 -14.01 -5.94
N ALA A 19 -10.18 -14.98 -5.42
CA ALA A 19 -11.07 -15.80 -6.23
C ALA A 19 -12.13 -14.96 -6.97
N ARG A 20 -12.73 -13.97 -6.29
CA ARG A 20 -13.68 -13.03 -6.90
C ARG A 20 -13.02 -12.18 -7.98
N LEU A 21 -11.81 -11.68 -7.74
CA LEU A 21 -11.07 -10.88 -8.74
C LEU A 21 -10.73 -11.70 -9.99
N LEU A 22 -10.34 -12.96 -9.82
CA LEU A 22 -9.96 -13.84 -10.94
C LEU A 22 -11.16 -14.20 -11.85
N ALA A 23 -12.39 -14.18 -11.33
CA ALA A 23 -13.60 -14.40 -12.11
C ALA A 23 -14.03 -13.19 -12.97
N ALA A 24 -13.44 -12.02 -12.75
CA ALA A 24 -13.74 -10.79 -13.48
C ALA A 24 -12.96 -10.68 -14.80
N PRO A 25 -13.40 -9.84 -15.76
CA PRO A 25 -12.61 -9.53 -16.95
C PRO A 25 -11.39 -8.67 -16.59
N TRP A 26 -10.24 -8.99 -17.20
CA TRP A 26 -8.99 -8.26 -17.04
C TRP A 26 -8.55 -7.66 -18.38
N VAL A 27 -8.04 -6.44 -18.34
CA VAL A 27 -7.56 -5.70 -19.52
C VAL A 27 -6.05 -5.46 -19.45
N ASP A 28 -5.44 -5.06 -20.55
CA ASP A 28 -4.03 -4.66 -20.60
C ASP A 28 -3.79 -3.46 -19.64
N GLY A 29 -2.87 -3.61 -18.70
CA GLY A 29 -2.58 -2.58 -17.70
C GLY A 29 -1.84 -1.36 -18.26
N ASN A 30 -1.43 -1.35 -19.53
CA ASN A 30 -0.98 -0.13 -20.20
C ASN A 30 -2.11 0.88 -20.40
N ALA A 31 -3.37 0.42 -20.45
CA ALA A 31 -4.54 1.30 -20.59
C ALA A 31 -4.71 2.30 -19.43
N THR A 32 -4.13 2.01 -18.25
CA THR A 32 -4.21 2.84 -17.03
C THR A 32 -2.91 3.60 -16.73
N SER A 33 -1.90 3.51 -17.61
CA SER A 33 -0.56 4.01 -17.33
C SER A 33 -0.39 5.49 -17.73
N GLY A 34 0.27 6.28 -16.88
CA GLY A 34 0.76 7.61 -17.28
C GLY A 34 1.83 7.50 -18.37
N ALA A 35 1.98 8.55 -19.18
CA ALA A 35 2.81 8.54 -20.41
C ALA A 35 4.28 8.11 -20.23
N GLY A 36 4.84 8.16 -19.01
CA GLY A 36 6.22 7.74 -18.72
C GLY A 36 6.42 6.24 -18.41
N ALA A 37 5.35 5.50 -18.07
CA ALA A 37 5.42 4.09 -17.64
C ALA A 37 5.08 3.07 -18.75
N ALA A 38 4.56 3.53 -19.89
CA ALA A 38 3.92 2.68 -20.89
C ALA A 38 4.88 1.80 -21.71
N GLN A 39 6.21 1.99 -21.65
CA GLN A 39 7.15 1.18 -22.44
C GLN A 39 7.72 -0.03 -21.69
N ALA A 40 7.58 -0.11 -20.36
CA ALA A 40 8.18 -1.17 -19.54
C ALA A 40 7.17 -1.95 -18.69
N LYS A 41 5.86 -1.70 -18.87
CA LYS A 41 4.80 -2.38 -18.14
C LYS A 41 4.13 -3.42 -19.04
N ARG A 42 4.18 -4.68 -18.60
CA ARG A 42 3.46 -5.81 -19.21
C ARG A 42 2.72 -6.51 -18.09
N ASN A 43 1.46 -6.16 -17.89
CA ASN A 43 0.61 -6.77 -16.88
C ASN A 43 -0.86 -6.62 -17.26
N ARG A 44 -1.74 -7.18 -16.44
CA ARG A 44 -3.19 -7.02 -16.58
C ARG A 44 -3.77 -6.32 -15.37
N GLN A 45 -4.85 -5.57 -15.57
CA GLN A 45 -5.57 -4.88 -14.51
C GLN A 45 -7.08 -5.08 -14.65
N LEU A 46 -7.79 -4.96 -13.52
CA LEU A 46 -9.24 -4.79 -13.58
C LEU A 46 -9.58 -3.39 -14.10
N PRO A 47 -10.63 -3.23 -14.91
CA PRO A 47 -11.17 -1.92 -15.26
C PRO A 47 -11.54 -1.13 -13.99
N GLU A 48 -11.12 0.13 -13.89
CA GLU A 48 -11.32 0.96 -12.69
C GLU A 48 -12.81 1.19 -12.37
N ASP A 49 -13.66 1.23 -13.39
CA ASP A 49 -15.12 1.40 -13.31
C ASP A 49 -15.90 0.07 -13.20
N GLY A 50 -15.19 -1.06 -13.28
CA GLY A 50 -15.75 -2.40 -13.20
C GLY A 50 -16.43 -2.68 -11.85
N GLU A 51 -17.49 -3.48 -11.87
CA GLU A 51 -18.23 -3.87 -10.66
C GLU A 51 -17.34 -4.63 -9.66
N ALA A 52 -16.52 -5.57 -10.18
CA ALA A 52 -15.57 -6.33 -9.37
C ALA A 52 -14.52 -5.43 -8.69
N ALA A 53 -14.02 -4.40 -9.39
CA ALA A 53 -13.06 -3.46 -8.82
C ALA A 53 -13.70 -2.65 -7.69
N ARG A 54 -14.92 -2.13 -7.88
CA ARG A 54 -15.66 -1.37 -6.86
C ARG A 54 -15.97 -2.19 -5.61
N ALA A 55 -16.42 -3.44 -5.77
CA ALA A 55 -16.68 -4.33 -4.64
C ALA A 55 -15.37 -4.64 -3.87
N ALA A 56 -14.29 -4.92 -4.59
CA ALA A 56 -12.99 -5.20 -3.97
C ALA A 56 -12.38 -3.96 -3.28
N GLN A 57 -12.58 -2.76 -3.84
CA GLN A 57 -12.16 -1.50 -3.22
C GLN A 57 -12.80 -1.31 -1.85
N GLN A 58 -14.07 -1.67 -1.68
CA GLN A 58 -14.75 -1.57 -0.38
C GLN A 58 -14.10 -2.50 0.65
N VAL A 59 -13.86 -3.76 0.28
CA VAL A 59 -13.21 -4.76 1.16
C VAL A 59 -11.83 -4.26 1.62
N VAL A 60 -10.97 -3.85 0.67
CA VAL A 60 -9.62 -3.39 0.99
C VAL A 60 -9.65 -2.10 1.80
N SER A 61 -10.52 -1.15 1.45
CA SER A 61 -10.61 0.13 2.18
C SER A 61 -11.05 -0.08 3.63
N SER A 62 -12.04 -0.95 3.87
CA SER A 62 -12.47 -1.31 5.22
C SER A 62 -11.34 -1.95 6.03
N ALA A 63 -10.65 -2.95 5.46
CA ALA A 63 -9.54 -3.63 6.12
C ALA A 63 -8.40 -2.66 6.49
N LEU A 64 -8.07 -1.71 5.60
CA LEU A 64 -7.07 -0.68 5.89
C LEU A 64 -7.50 0.24 7.04
N MET A 65 -8.78 0.59 7.15
CA MET A 65 -9.29 1.44 8.25
C MET A 65 -9.40 0.70 9.59
N GLU A 66 -9.44 -0.64 9.57
CA GLU A 66 -9.43 -1.46 10.79
C GLU A 66 -8.00 -1.76 11.28
N SER A 67 -7.00 -1.64 10.40
CA SER A 67 -5.59 -1.86 10.75
C SER A 67 -5.00 -0.68 11.52
N ALA A 68 -4.89 -0.82 12.85
CA ALA A 68 -4.28 0.19 13.73
C ALA A 68 -2.83 0.53 13.31
N THR A 69 -2.04 -0.48 12.92
CA THR A 69 -0.68 -0.27 12.42
C THR A 69 -0.66 0.55 11.14
N PHE A 70 -1.57 0.30 10.19
CA PHE A 70 -1.67 1.10 8.98
C PHE A 70 -2.05 2.54 9.29
N LEU A 71 -3.06 2.77 10.14
CA LEU A 71 -3.49 4.11 10.51
C LEU A 71 -2.38 4.92 11.18
N SER A 72 -1.62 4.29 12.09
CA SER A 72 -0.48 4.93 12.78
C SER A 72 0.69 5.21 11.83
N ALA A 73 1.04 4.25 10.96
CA ALA A 73 2.16 4.39 10.05
C ALA A 73 1.90 5.34 8.87
N ALA A 74 0.67 5.32 8.33
CA ALA A 74 0.32 6.04 7.11
C ALA A 74 -0.32 7.41 7.38
N LEU A 75 -0.99 7.60 8.52
CA LEU A 75 -1.77 8.80 8.87
C LEU A 75 -2.63 9.30 7.69
N PRO A 76 -3.53 8.47 7.14
CA PRO A 76 -4.16 8.76 5.86
C PRO A 76 -5.05 10.00 5.92
N HIS A 77 -4.81 10.96 5.01
CA HIS A 77 -5.75 12.05 4.71
C HIS A 77 -6.71 11.63 3.59
N THR A 78 -6.17 11.04 2.52
CA THR A 78 -6.96 10.56 1.38
C THR A 78 -6.29 9.35 0.76
N ILE A 79 -7.05 8.28 0.59
CA ILE A 79 -6.59 7.06 -0.10
C ILE A 79 -7.11 7.11 -1.53
N PHE A 80 -6.21 6.95 -2.52
CA PHE A 80 -6.62 6.74 -3.90
C PHE A 80 -7.34 5.39 -4.00
N PRO A 81 -8.46 5.27 -4.73
CA PRO A 81 -9.19 4.02 -4.84
C PRO A 81 -8.26 2.85 -5.19
N PRO A 82 -8.28 1.77 -4.38
CA PRO A 82 -7.43 0.62 -4.63
C PRO A 82 -7.59 0.06 -6.05
N LEU A 83 -6.47 -0.26 -6.68
CA LEU A 83 -6.40 -0.85 -8.00
C LEU A 83 -5.90 -2.28 -7.90
N PHE A 84 -6.26 -3.11 -8.87
CA PHE A 84 -5.92 -4.54 -8.86
C PHE A 84 -5.14 -4.89 -10.11
N ASN A 85 -4.01 -5.55 -9.92
CA ASN A 85 -3.17 -6.05 -11.01
C ASN A 85 -2.95 -7.55 -10.89
N ARG A 86 -2.65 -8.15 -12.03
CA ARG A 86 -2.10 -9.51 -12.10
C ARG A 86 -0.93 -9.58 -13.06
N TYR A 87 0.03 -10.43 -12.71
CA TYR A 87 1.23 -10.74 -13.48
C TYR A 87 1.31 -12.26 -13.66
N GLY A 88 1.26 -12.74 -14.89
CA GLY A 88 1.52 -14.13 -15.27
C GLY A 88 2.90 -14.29 -15.91
N VAL A 89 3.18 -15.46 -16.46
CA VAL A 89 4.52 -15.76 -17.02
C VAL A 89 4.94 -14.72 -18.07
N GLY A 90 6.12 -14.13 -17.90
CA GLY A 90 6.69 -13.08 -18.77
C GLY A 90 6.21 -11.65 -18.48
N GLU A 91 5.17 -11.49 -17.65
CA GLU A 91 4.65 -10.19 -17.21
C GLU A 91 5.56 -9.59 -16.13
N THR A 92 5.73 -8.27 -16.19
CA THR A 92 6.66 -7.49 -15.36
C THR A 92 6.26 -6.01 -15.36
N PHE A 93 6.82 -5.23 -14.46
CA PHE A 93 6.80 -3.78 -14.53
C PHE A 93 8.20 -3.26 -14.27
N GLY A 94 8.85 -2.67 -15.27
CA GLY A 94 10.21 -2.15 -15.19
C GLY A 94 10.39 -1.05 -14.14
N LEU A 95 11.65 -0.65 -13.95
CA LEU A 95 12.05 0.34 -12.95
C LEU A 95 11.39 1.70 -13.23
N HIS A 96 10.68 2.21 -12.23
CA HIS A 96 9.99 3.48 -12.31
C HIS A 96 9.86 4.13 -10.93
N VAL A 97 9.43 5.39 -10.93
CA VAL A 97 8.96 6.11 -9.75
C VAL A 97 7.52 6.55 -10.02
N ASP A 98 6.70 6.58 -8.98
CA ASP A 98 5.31 6.99 -9.13
C ASP A 98 5.20 8.50 -9.37
N ASN A 99 4.17 8.90 -10.12
CA ASN A 99 3.85 10.31 -10.29
C ASN A 99 3.50 10.93 -8.94
N ALA A 100 4.12 12.07 -8.62
CA ALA A 100 3.92 12.79 -7.36
C ALA A 100 2.47 13.27 -7.13
N VAL A 101 1.67 13.40 -8.20
CA VAL A 101 0.25 13.77 -8.14
C VAL A 101 -0.56 12.79 -8.97
N ARG A 102 -1.63 12.27 -8.38
CA ARG A 102 -2.60 11.41 -9.05
C ARG A 102 -3.94 12.09 -9.19
N TYR A 103 -4.57 11.83 -10.33
CA TYR A 103 -5.87 12.38 -10.71
C TYR A 103 -6.89 11.25 -10.71
N HIS A 104 -7.99 11.43 -9.99
CA HIS A 104 -9.11 10.51 -10.05
C HIS A 104 -10.09 10.98 -11.12
N ALA A 105 -10.09 10.32 -12.29
CA ALA A 105 -10.80 10.80 -13.48
C ALA A 105 -12.30 11.02 -13.23
N ALA A 106 -12.95 10.13 -12.47
CA ALA A 106 -14.38 10.20 -12.23
C ALA A 106 -14.81 11.37 -11.32
N THR A 107 -13.95 11.82 -10.40
CA THR A 107 -14.29 12.90 -9.45
C THR A 107 -13.52 14.20 -9.72
N GLY A 108 -12.48 14.16 -10.55
CA GLY A 108 -11.54 15.27 -10.73
C GLY A 108 -10.64 15.54 -9.52
N ALA A 109 -10.74 14.73 -8.47
CA ALA A 109 -9.94 14.87 -7.27
C ALA A 109 -8.46 14.64 -7.58
N ARG A 110 -7.60 15.36 -6.86
CA ARG A 110 -6.16 15.23 -6.95
C ARG A 110 -5.61 14.90 -5.59
N ILE A 111 -4.64 13.99 -5.55
CA ILE A 111 -3.91 13.69 -4.33
C ILE A 111 -2.42 13.77 -4.59
N ARG A 112 -1.67 14.21 -3.58
CA ARG A 112 -0.22 13.98 -3.51
C ARG A 112 0.03 12.53 -3.11
N THR A 113 0.94 11.86 -3.79
CA THR A 113 1.28 10.45 -3.51
C THR A 113 2.42 10.37 -2.51
N ASP A 114 2.12 10.49 -1.21
CA ASP A 114 3.13 10.39 -0.16
C ASP A 114 3.61 8.96 0.04
N LEU A 115 2.66 8.02 0.02
CA LEU A 115 2.90 6.61 0.21
C LEU A 115 2.23 5.79 -0.89
N SER A 116 2.92 4.75 -1.33
CA SER A 116 2.42 3.65 -2.12
C SER A 116 2.25 2.44 -1.20
N ALA A 117 1.26 1.59 -1.52
CA ALA A 117 1.08 0.34 -0.81
C ALA A 117 0.73 -0.80 -1.76
N THR A 118 1.23 -1.99 -1.45
CA THR A 118 0.90 -3.24 -2.15
C THR A 118 0.37 -4.26 -1.15
N LEU A 119 -0.89 -4.66 -1.32
CA LEU A 119 -1.52 -5.76 -0.59
C LEU A 119 -1.38 -7.03 -1.43
N PHE A 120 -0.67 -8.01 -0.90
CA PHE A 120 -0.40 -9.28 -1.55
C PHE A 120 -1.65 -10.15 -1.44
N LEU A 121 -2.15 -10.67 -2.56
CA LEU A 121 -3.38 -11.49 -2.58
C LEU A 121 -3.11 -12.93 -3.03
N THR A 122 -1.89 -13.23 -3.49
CA THR A 122 -1.47 -14.57 -3.89
C THR A 122 -0.40 -15.07 -2.93
N PRO A 123 -0.52 -16.30 -2.40
CA PRO A 123 0.53 -16.89 -1.58
C PRO A 123 1.86 -16.95 -2.34
N PRO A 124 3.00 -16.65 -1.68
CA PRO A 124 4.28 -16.49 -2.35
C PRO A 124 4.80 -17.79 -3.00
N GLU A 125 4.37 -18.95 -2.52
CA GLU A 125 4.70 -20.27 -3.05
C GLU A 125 3.98 -20.62 -4.37
N GLU A 126 2.88 -19.93 -4.70
CA GLU A 126 2.08 -20.17 -5.91
C GLU A 126 2.66 -19.54 -7.19
N TYR A 127 3.72 -18.73 -7.07
CA TYR A 127 4.39 -18.12 -8.22
C TYR A 127 5.90 -18.01 -8.00
N ASP A 128 6.69 -17.97 -9.08
CA ASP A 128 8.13 -17.67 -9.02
C ASP A 128 8.42 -16.34 -9.71
N GLY A 129 9.45 -15.64 -9.23
CA GLY A 129 9.66 -14.25 -9.58
C GLY A 129 8.56 -13.35 -9.01
N GLY A 130 8.23 -12.25 -9.72
CA GLY A 130 7.17 -11.33 -9.33
C GLY A 130 7.43 -10.56 -8.03
N GLU A 131 8.65 -10.55 -7.52
CA GLU A 131 9.00 -9.76 -6.34
C GLU A 131 8.86 -8.27 -6.63
N LEU A 132 8.33 -7.53 -5.66
CA LEU A 132 8.39 -6.07 -5.67
C LEU A 132 9.80 -5.68 -5.21
N ILE A 133 10.57 -5.16 -6.14
CA ILE A 133 11.95 -4.77 -5.91
C ILE A 133 12.00 -3.25 -5.75
N VAL A 134 12.56 -2.80 -4.64
CA VAL A 134 12.72 -1.38 -4.31
C VAL A 134 14.19 -1.04 -4.28
N GLU A 135 14.55 0.07 -4.93
CA GLU A 135 15.90 0.61 -4.99
C GLU A 135 15.94 1.93 -4.21
N ASP A 136 16.81 1.97 -3.21
CA ASP A 136 17.11 3.17 -2.44
C ASP A 136 18.64 3.39 -2.32
N ASN A 137 19.04 4.42 -1.58
CA ASN A 137 20.46 4.75 -1.41
C ASN A 137 21.27 3.68 -0.67
N SER A 138 20.61 2.74 0.02
CA SER A 138 21.22 1.64 0.77
C SER A 138 21.34 0.35 -0.07
N GLY A 139 20.67 0.29 -1.22
CA GLY A 139 20.76 -0.81 -2.17
C GLY A 139 19.39 -1.25 -2.67
N THR A 140 19.32 -2.53 -3.07
CA THR A 140 18.11 -3.14 -3.62
C THR A 140 17.52 -4.12 -2.62
N GLN A 141 16.23 -3.94 -2.31
CA GLN A 141 15.46 -4.85 -1.46
C GLN A 141 14.38 -5.53 -2.29
N SER A 142 14.10 -6.80 -1.98
CA SER A 142 13.14 -7.62 -2.70
C SER A 142 12.04 -8.08 -1.76
N HIS A 143 10.78 -7.85 -2.13
CA HIS A 143 9.64 -8.07 -1.26
C HIS A 143 8.61 -9.00 -1.91
N LYS A 144 8.26 -10.04 -1.16
CA LYS A 144 7.26 -11.04 -1.51
C LYS A 144 6.73 -11.65 -0.22
N TYR A 145 5.50 -11.29 0.14
CA TYR A 145 4.92 -11.59 1.45
C TYR A 145 3.70 -12.53 1.33
N PRO A 146 3.29 -13.18 2.44
CA PRO A 146 2.06 -13.97 2.50
C PRO A 146 0.83 -13.20 2.01
N ALA A 147 -0.14 -13.93 1.45
CA ALA A 147 -1.42 -13.33 1.08
C ALA A 147 -2.10 -12.70 2.31
N GLY A 148 -2.62 -11.49 2.15
CA GLY A 148 -3.19 -10.67 3.22
C GLY A 148 -2.22 -9.68 3.87
N SER A 149 -0.91 -9.80 3.61
CA SER A 149 0.09 -8.81 4.05
C SER A 149 0.13 -7.58 3.15
N LEU A 150 0.42 -6.42 3.73
CA LEU A 150 0.63 -5.15 3.04
C LEU A 150 2.09 -4.71 3.16
N LEU A 151 2.69 -4.24 2.06
CA LEU A 151 3.90 -3.43 2.10
C LEU A 151 3.54 -1.96 1.89
N LEU A 152 3.96 -1.09 2.79
CA LEU A 152 3.77 0.36 2.75
C LEU A 152 5.12 1.06 2.56
N TYR A 153 5.22 1.97 1.59
CA TYR A 153 6.49 2.58 1.22
C TYR A 153 6.35 3.98 0.61
N PRO A 154 7.39 4.83 0.62
CA PRO A 154 7.31 6.14 0.01
C PRO A 154 7.17 6.04 -1.50
N SER A 155 6.20 6.75 -2.10
CA SER A 155 6.02 6.71 -3.57
C SER A 155 7.22 7.30 -4.34
N THR A 156 8.14 7.98 -3.62
CA THR A 156 9.38 8.54 -4.15
C THR A 156 10.45 7.48 -4.44
N THR A 157 10.27 6.22 -4.00
CA THR A 157 11.28 5.17 -4.20
C THR A 157 11.23 4.61 -5.61
N LEU A 158 12.41 4.40 -6.22
CA LEU A 158 12.51 3.63 -7.45
C LEU A 158 12.11 2.19 -7.18
N HIS A 159 11.24 1.63 -8.01
CA HIS A 159 10.79 0.26 -7.82
C HIS A 159 10.37 -0.41 -9.12
N ARG A 160 10.35 -1.74 -9.11
CA ARG A 160 9.94 -2.60 -10.22
C ARG A 160 9.27 -3.87 -9.71
N VAL A 161 8.46 -4.51 -10.55
CA VAL A 161 7.98 -5.88 -10.31
C VAL A 161 8.79 -6.81 -11.20
N ALA A 162 9.56 -7.72 -10.59
CA ALA A 162 10.33 -8.72 -11.33
C ALA A 162 9.42 -9.55 -12.25
N GLU A 163 9.99 -10.11 -13.31
CA GLU A 163 9.25 -10.99 -14.21
C GLU A 163 8.73 -12.20 -13.43
N VAL A 164 7.46 -12.55 -13.64
CA VAL A 164 6.91 -13.81 -13.13
C VAL A 164 7.33 -14.92 -14.09
N THR A 165 7.89 -16.00 -13.56
CA THR A 165 8.42 -17.14 -14.36
C THR A 165 7.58 -18.42 -14.21
N ARG A 166 6.77 -18.49 -13.16
CA ARG A 166 5.82 -19.58 -12.89
C ARG A 166 4.60 -19.01 -12.16
N GLY A 167 3.41 -19.53 -12.45
CA GLY A 167 2.18 -19.15 -11.76
C GLY A 167 1.68 -17.74 -12.13
N GLU A 168 0.85 -17.16 -11.27
CA GLU A 168 0.36 -15.80 -11.43
C GLU A 168 0.34 -15.05 -10.09
N ARG A 169 0.86 -13.82 -10.08
CA ARG A 169 0.82 -12.90 -8.94
C ARG A 169 -0.38 -11.97 -9.10
N VAL A 170 -1.39 -12.09 -8.24
CA VAL A 170 -2.48 -11.13 -8.07
C VAL A 170 -2.19 -10.24 -6.86
N SER A 171 -2.39 -8.93 -6.99
CA SER A 171 -2.22 -7.99 -5.89
C SER A 171 -3.16 -6.80 -6.02
N CYS A 172 -3.36 -6.14 -4.88
CA CYS A 172 -3.95 -4.82 -4.82
C CYS A 172 -2.82 -3.79 -4.62
N PHE A 173 -2.89 -2.66 -5.31
CA PHE A 173 -1.95 -1.56 -5.17
C PHE A 173 -2.70 -0.24 -5.08
N LEU A 174 -2.18 0.68 -4.27
CA LEU A 174 -2.81 1.97 -4.04
C LEU A 174 -1.77 3.04 -3.71
N TRP A 175 -2.23 4.29 -3.76
CA TRP A 175 -1.52 5.46 -3.29
C TRP A 175 -2.34 6.15 -2.21
N LEU A 176 -1.68 6.89 -1.34
CA LEU A 176 -2.37 7.77 -0.41
C LEU A 176 -1.61 9.06 -0.18
N GLN A 177 -2.39 10.10 0.11
CA GLN A 177 -1.91 11.33 0.72
C GLN A 177 -1.99 11.15 2.23
N SER A 178 -0.85 11.33 2.88
CA SER A 178 -0.75 11.35 4.33
C SER A 178 -1.09 12.75 4.85
N LEU A 179 -1.64 12.83 6.05
CA LEU A 179 -1.74 14.08 6.81
C LEU A 179 -0.35 14.72 6.97
N VAL A 180 0.68 13.90 7.13
CA VAL A 180 2.08 14.33 7.28
C VAL A 180 2.87 13.96 6.03
N ALA A 181 3.21 14.95 5.22
CA ALA A 181 3.92 14.77 3.95
C ALA A 181 5.34 14.22 4.15
N ASP A 182 6.07 14.80 5.10
CA ASP A 182 7.48 14.48 5.34
C ASP A 182 7.65 13.05 5.88
N ASN A 183 8.49 12.26 5.20
CA ASN A 183 8.71 10.85 5.51
C ASN A 183 9.33 10.66 6.90
N ALA A 184 10.31 11.50 7.27
CA ALA A 184 11.00 11.40 8.54
C ALA A 184 10.11 11.80 9.72
N ALA A 185 9.32 12.86 9.56
CA ALA A 185 8.32 13.29 10.52
C ALA A 185 7.27 12.21 10.78
N ARG A 186 6.79 11.55 9.72
CA ARG A 186 5.82 10.45 9.82
C ARG A 186 6.41 9.23 10.51
N GLU A 187 7.66 8.88 10.21
CA GLU A 187 8.40 7.80 10.88
C GLU A 187 8.59 8.09 12.39
N MET A 188 9.01 9.31 12.74
CA MET A 188 9.11 9.72 14.16
C MET A 188 7.77 9.66 14.90
N LEU A 189 6.66 9.99 14.24
CA LEU A 189 5.32 9.87 14.83
C LEU A 189 4.94 8.41 15.06
N PHE A 190 5.22 7.53 14.09
CA PHE A 190 4.94 6.11 14.20
C PHE A 190 5.76 5.44 15.33
N ASP A 191 7.04 5.79 15.47
CA ASP A 191 7.90 5.31 16.55
C ASP A 191 7.40 5.76 17.93
N LEU A 192 6.96 7.03 18.02
CA LEU A 192 6.40 7.58 19.26
C LEU A 192 5.08 6.89 19.63
N ASP A 193 4.16 6.71 18.67
CA ASP A 193 2.90 6.02 18.94
C ASP A 193 3.15 4.58 19.37
N THR A 194 4.00 3.82 18.66
CA THR A 194 4.35 2.44 19.02
C THR A 194 4.92 2.36 20.44
N SER A 195 5.80 3.31 20.81
CA SER A 195 6.35 3.41 22.16
C SER A 195 5.28 3.70 23.21
N VAL A 196 4.33 4.59 22.90
CA VAL A 196 3.18 4.91 23.76
C VAL A 196 2.27 3.70 23.95
N GLN A 197 1.96 2.95 22.88
CA GLN A 197 1.14 1.75 22.96
C GLN A 197 1.79 0.68 23.86
N ALA A 198 3.10 0.45 23.69
CA ALA A 198 3.85 -0.49 24.52
C ALA A 198 3.83 -0.08 26.01
N LEU A 199 4.07 1.20 26.31
CA LEU A 199 4.01 1.73 27.67
C LEU A 199 2.60 1.70 28.26
N SER A 200 1.57 1.93 27.43
CA SER A 200 0.16 1.85 27.83
C SER A 200 -0.23 0.43 28.22
N ALA A 201 0.26 -0.59 27.50
CA ALA A 201 0.04 -1.99 27.83
C ALA A 201 0.71 -2.40 29.16
N ASP A 202 1.91 -1.86 29.44
CA ASP A 202 2.67 -2.16 30.66
C ASP A 202 2.16 -1.39 31.90
N ARG A 203 1.88 -0.09 31.76
CA ARG A 203 1.59 0.83 32.88
C ARG A 203 0.13 1.25 32.99
N GLY A 204 -0.68 0.93 31.99
CA GLY A 204 -2.06 1.37 31.86
C GLY A 204 -2.20 2.72 31.16
N ALA A 205 -3.29 2.87 30.40
CA ALA A 205 -3.58 4.05 29.58
C ALA A 205 -3.76 5.36 30.39
N THR A 206 -4.00 5.27 31.70
CA THR A 206 -4.18 6.43 32.59
C THR A 206 -2.91 6.82 33.34
N ASP A 207 -1.78 6.13 33.13
CA ASP A 207 -0.50 6.52 33.71
C ASP A 207 -0.10 7.93 33.22
N HIS A 208 0.42 8.76 34.13
CA HIS A 208 0.71 10.16 33.83
C HIS A 208 1.76 10.35 32.73
N GLN A 209 2.77 9.46 32.64
CA GLN A 209 3.78 9.53 31.59
C GLN A 209 3.22 9.07 30.25
N VAL A 210 2.38 8.04 30.23
CA VAL A 210 1.65 7.61 29.03
C VAL A 210 0.81 8.77 28.50
N LEU A 211 -0.03 9.38 29.33
CA LEU A 211 -0.85 10.53 28.95
C LEU A 211 -0.03 11.72 28.43
N LYS A 212 1.12 12.00 29.04
CA LYS A 212 2.03 13.08 28.59
C LYS A 212 2.61 12.79 27.21
N LEU A 213 3.04 11.56 26.95
CA LEU A 213 3.56 11.16 25.64
C LEU A 213 2.46 11.12 24.57
N THR A 214 1.26 10.64 24.90
CA THR A 214 0.08 10.74 24.03
C THR A 214 -0.25 12.20 23.69
N GLN A 215 -0.20 13.10 24.67
CA GLN A 215 -0.38 14.53 24.44
C GLN A 215 0.70 15.09 23.49
N LEU A 216 1.98 14.70 23.68
CA LEU A 216 3.07 15.12 22.81
C LEU A 216 2.86 14.63 21.37
N TYR A 217 2.49 13.35 21.19
CA TYR A 217 2.15 12.78 19.90
C TYR A 217 1.08 13.62 19.18
N HIS A 218 -0.05 13.88 19.84
CA HIS A 218 -1.13 14.69 19.24
C HIS A 218 -0.71 16.14 18.95
N ASN A 219 0.16 16.74 19.77
CA ASN A 219 0.74 18.06 19.48
C ASN A 219 1.61 18.04 18.22
N LEU A 220 2.43 17.00 18.03
CA LEU A 220 3.28 16.83 16.85
C LEU A 220 2.45 16.57 15.59
N VAL A 221 1.42 15.73 15.67
CA VAL A 221 0.47 15.53 14.57
C VAL A 221 -0.16 16.87 14.18
N ARG A 222 -0.69 17.65 15.14
CA ARG A 222 -1.26 18.98 14.86
C ARG A 222 -0.27 19.95 14.22
N ARG A 223 1.02 19.81 14.51
CA ARG A 223 2.07 20.67 13.97
C ARG A 223 2.45 20.32 12.53
N TRP A 224 2.45 19.03 12.19
CA TRP A 224 2.90 18.55 10.88
C TRP A 224 1.78 18.23 9.91
N ALA A 225 0.55 18.04 10.41
CA ALA A 225 -0.60 17.75 9.58
C ALA A 225 -0.89 18.89 8.59
N GLN A 226 -1.17 18.51 7.35
CA GLN A 226 -1.55 19.38 6.26
C GLN A 226 -2.97 19.00 5.80
N SER A 227 -3.79 20.02 5.54
CA SER A 227 -5.11 19.92 4.93
C SER A 227 -5.02 19.82 3.41
#